data_AF-A0A936NF81-F1
#
_entry.id   AF-A0A936NF81-F1
#
_cell.length_a   1.000
_cell.length_b   1.000
_cell.length_c   1.000
_cell.angle_alpha   90.00
_cell.angle_beta   90.00
_cell.angle_gamma   90.00
#
_symmetry.space_group_name_H-M   'P 1'
#
loop_
_entity.id
_entity.type
_entity.pdbx_description
1 polymer ?
#
loop_
_entity_poly.entity_id
_entity_poly.type
_entity_poly.pdbx_seq_one_letter_code
_entity_poly.pdbx_strand_id
1 'polypeptide(L)'
;MSMYVLVLVIVIGSPLSGFAQFIDRGEYVEVSKGVKLCSNATLETSNRMLDQEKRFWRVMSKPRLNGTQTVEAFVLESVYDRKSGETTIEAHPYDEGYATRFKRAVAHKGMLLMVSPRDGQVEATVEICGTKK
;
A
#
# COMPACT_ATOMS: atom_id res chain seq x y z
N MET A 1 36.09 10.13 -46.94
CA MET A 1 34.84 9.36 -46.74
C MET A 1 34.74 9.04 -45.27
N SER A 2 33.74 9.64 -44.64
CA SER A 2 33.42 9.56 -43.22
C SER A 2 32.59 8.30 -42.95
N MET A 3 32.90 7.55 -41.90
CA MET A 3 31.91 6.89 -41.04
C MET A 3 32.60 6.27 -39.83
N TYR A 4 32.79 7.10 -38.79
CA TYR A 4 32.93 6.62 -37.43
C TYR A 4 31.54 6.17 -36.96
N VAL A 5 31.33 4.86 -36.84
CA VAL A 5 30.12 4.31 -36.22
C VAL A 5 30.31 4.39 -34.70
N LEU A 6 29.87 5.53 -34.15
CA LEU A 6 29.59 5.73 -32.74
C LEU A 6 28.39 4.85 -32.36
N VAL A 7 28.65 3.71 -31.71
CA VAL A 7 27.60 2.95 -31.04
C VAL A 7 27.30 3.64 -29.71
N LEU A 8 26.36 4.60 -29.74
CA LEU A 8 25.70 5.12 -28.55
C LEU A 8 24.85 3.99 -27.95
N VAL A 9 25.33 3.34 -26.90
CA VAL A 9 24.44 2.60 -26.00
C VAL A 9 23.73 3.63 -25.14
N ILE A 10 22.52 3.99 -25.59
CA ILE A 10 21.61 4.87 -24.87
C ILE A 10 21.27 4.16 -23.56
N VAL A 11 21.80 4.69 -22.46
CA VAL A 11 21.29 4.42 -21.10
C VAL A 11 19.87 4.99 -21.07
N ILE A 12 18.89 4.16 -21.38
CA ILE A 12 17.48 4.51 -21.18
C ILE A 12 17.28 4.52 -19.66
N GLY A 13 17.39 5.72 -19.09
CA GLY A 13 16.95 6.06 -17.75
C GLY A 13 15.45 5.79 -17.63
N SER A 14 15.12 4.54 -17.33
CA SER A 14 13.82 4.18 -16.80
C SER A 14 13.71 4.83 -15.42
N PRO A 15 12.63 5.55 -15.09
CA PRO A 15 12.41 5.99 -13.72
C PRO A 15 12.13 4.73 -12.88
N LEU A 16 13.21 4.14 -12.36
CA LEU A 16 13.22 2.93 -11.52
C LEU A 16 12.48 3.11 -10.19
N SER A 17 11.96 4.30 -9.90
CA SER A 17 11.37 4.65 -8.61
C SER A 17 9.88 4.34 -8.49
N GLY A 18 9.20 3.93 -9.58
CA GLY A 18 7.76 3.59 -9.57
C GLY A 18 7.43 2.09 -9.44
N PHE A 19 8.42 1.20 -9.56
CA PHE A 19 8.21 -0.26 -9.63
C PHE A 19 8.78 -1.04 -8.44
N ALA A 20 9.52 -0.39 -7.53
CA ALA A 20 10.25 -1.08 -6.45
C ALA A 20 9.45 -1.26 -5.15
N GLN A 21 8.17 -0.87 -5.12
CA GLN A 21 7.38 -0.85 -3.88
C GLN A 21 6.81 -2.22 -3.51
N PHE A 22 6.76 -3.16 -4.45
CA PHE A 22 6.21 -4.50 -4.25
C PHE A 22 6.73 -5.49 -5.29
N ILE A 23 6.62 -6.79 -5.02
CA ILE A 23 7.07 -7.86 -5.92
C ILE A 23 5.87 -8.43 -6.67
N ASP A 24 5.90 -8.36 -8.00
CA ASP A 24 4.86 -8.94 -8.85
C ASP A 24 5.03 -10.47 -8.95
N ARG A 25 3.97 -11.23 -8.68
CA ARG A 25 3.92 -12.69 -8.78
C ARG A 25 2.97 -13.17 -9.89
N GLY A 26 2.58 -12.28 -10.81
CA GLY A 26 1.63 -12.56 -11.90
C GLY A 26 0.18 -12.36 -11.45
N GLU A 27 -0.37 -13.32 -10.71
CA GLU A 27 -1.79 -13.26 -10.27
C GLU A 27 -2.03 -12.30 -9.10
N TYR A 28 -0.99 -12.03 -8.32
CA TYR A 28 -1.03 -11.21 -7.12
C TYR A 28 0.30 -10.47 -6.93
N VAL A 29 0.29 -9.56 -5.97
CA VAL A 29 1.44 -8.77 -5.57
C VAL A 29 1.85 -9.14 -4.15
N GLU A 30 3.15 -9.29 -3.91
CA GLU A 30 3.73 -9.48 -2.59
C GLU A 30 4.17 -8.13 -2.00
N VAL A 31 3.64 -7.83 -0.81
CA VAL A 31 4.00 -6.65 -0.02
C VAL A 31 4.78 -7.08 1.21
N SER A 32 5.86 -6.38 1.56
CA SER A 32 6.69 -6.74 2.71
C SER A 32 5.90 -6.67 4.03
N LYS A 33 6.14 -7.64 4.93
CA LYS A 33 5.61 -7.60 6.31
C LYS A 33 6.09 -6.32 7.01
N GLY A 34 5.18 -5.67 7.73
CA GLY A 34 5.40 -4.43 8.48
C GLY A 34 5.13 -3.16 7.68
N VAL A 35 4.94 -3.26 6.36
CA VAL A 35 4.60 -2.10 5.52
C VAL A 35 3.25 -1.53 5.96
N LYS A 36 3.22 -0.20 6.11
CA LYS A 36 2.01 0.57 6.33
C LYS A 36 1.43 1.01 5.00
N LEU A 37 0.13 0.83 4.85
CA LEU A 37 -0.63 1.16 3.65
C LEU A 37 -1.64 2.25 4.01
N CYS A 38 -1.77 3.22 3.12
CA CYS A 38 -2.63 4.39 3.23
C CYS A 38 -3.74 4.27 2.20
N SER A 39 -4.96 4.66 2.56
CA SER A 39 -6.07 4.76 1.62
C SER A 39 -5.79 5.90 0.63
N ASN A 40 -6.27 5.75 -0.59
CA ASN A 40 -6.47 6.89 -1.46
C ASN A 40 -7.96 7.25 -1.45
N ALA A 41 -8.35 8.21 -0.62
CA ALA A 41 -9.74 8.63 -0.43
C ALA A 41 -10.43 9.05 -1.74
N THR A 42 -9.66 9.48 -2.76
CA THR A 42 -10.18 9.85 -4.08
C THR A 42 -10.66 8.66 -4.92
N LEU A 43 -10.25 7.43 -4.56
CA LEU A 43 -10.43 6.21 -5.36
C LEU A 43 -11.04 5.03 -4.59
N GLU A 44 -11.54 5.26 -3.37
CA GLU A 44 -12.28 4.22 -2.63
C GLU A 44 -13.71 4.10 -3.14
N THR A 45 -14.04 2.91 -3.64
CA THR A 45 -15.37 2.58 -4.19
C THR A 45 -16.20 1.70 -3.24
N SER A 46 -15.64 1.24 -2.12
CA SER A 46 -16.32 0.37 -1.15
C SER A 46 -17.02 1.18 -0.05
N ASN A 47 -18.25 0.77 0.28
CA ASN A 47 -19.24 1.57 0.99
C ASN A 47 -19.12 1.46 2.52
N ARG A 48 -19.51 2.56 3.20
CA ARG A 48 -19.97 2.74 4.59
C ARG A 48 -18.94 3.01 5.72
N MET A 49 -18.99 4.28 6.12
CA MET A 49 -18.90 4.78 7.50
C MET A 49 -17.61 4.51 8.28
N LEU A 50 -16.59 5.32 8.00
CA LEU A 50 -15.78 6.06 8.98
C LEU A 50 -14.83 6.98 8.21
N ASP A 51 -14.22 7.96 8.88
CA ASP A 51 -13.33 8.97 8.30
C ASP A 51 -12.19 8.29 7.52
N GLN A 52 -12.40 8.04 6.20
CA GLN A 52 -11.54 7.23 5.33
C GLN A 52 -10.12 7.78 5.25
N GLU A 53 -9.95 9.08 5.54
CA GLU A 53 -8.65 9.76 5.61
C GLU A 53 -7.76 9.27 6.77
N LYS A 54 -8.32 8.62 7.80
CA LYS A 54 -7.56 8.23 9.00
C LYS A 54 -7.41 6.72 9.16
N ARG A 55 -7.92 5.92 8.23
CA ARG A 55 -7.75 4.46 8.25
C ARG A 55 -6.47 4.07 7.52
N PHE A 56 -5.64 3.30 8.22
CA PHE A 56 -4.39 2.75 7.71
C PHE A 56 -4.42 1.23 7.85
N TRP A 57 -3.60 0.54 7.07
CA TRP A 57 -3.40 -0.90 7.20
C TRP A 57 -1.94 -1.23 7.43
N ARG A 58 -1.69 -2.32 8.17
CA ARG A 58 -0.36 -2.89 8.33
C ARG A 58 -0.34 -4.32 7.81
N VAL A 59 0.64 -4.64 6.97
CA VAL A 59 0.86 -6.00 6.51
C VAL A 59 1.49 -6.83 7.63
N MET A 60 0.79 -7.85 8.11
CA MET A 60 1.19 -8.64 9.29
C MET A 60 1.90 -9.94 8.93
N SER A 61 1.74 -10.43 7.69
CA SER A 61 2.34 -11.69 7.24
C SER A 61 3.06 -11.56 5.89
N LYS A 62 3.97 -12.49 5.64
CA LYS A 62 4.43 -12.80 4.28
C LYS A 62 3.27 -13.41 3.46
N PRO A 63 3.36 -13.44 2.11
CA PRO A 63 2.39 -14.17 1.29
C PRO A 63 2.31 -15.65 1.64
N ARG A 64 1.09 -16.17 1.66
CA ARG A 64 0.81 -17.59 1.76
C ARG A 64 0.88 -18.23 0.35
N LEU A 65 0.81 -19.57 0.28
CA LEU A 65 0.84 -20.31 -0.99
C LEU A 65 -0.25 -19.88 -1.98
N ASN A 66 -1.40 -19.41 -1.47
CA ASN A 66 -2.52 -18.91 -2.29
C ASN A 66 -2.42 -17.41 -2.63
N GLY A 67 -1.28 -16.77 -2.34
CA GLY A 67 -1.02 -15.35 -2.58
C GLY A 67 -1.73 -14.37 -1.64
N THR A 68 -2.38 -14.86 -0.58
CA THR A 68 -3.00 -13.98 0.43
C THR A 68 -2.00 -13.55 1.51
N GLN A 69 -2.23 -12.38 2.08
CA GLN A 69 -1.47 -11.80 3.20
C GLN A 69 -2.43 -11.33 4.28
N THR A 70 -2.05 -11.48 5.54
CA THR A 70 -2.81 -10.93 6.65
C THR A 70 -2.51 -9.44 6.79
N VAL A 71 -3.57 -8.63 6.90
CA VAL A 71 -3.52 -7.20 7.15
C VAL A 71 -4.32 -6.87 8.41
N GLU A 72 -3.90 -5.84 9.12
CA GLU A 72 -4.60 -5.27 10.28
C GLU A 72 -4.92 -3.81 9.99
N ALA A 73 -6.18 -3.42 10.18
CA ALA A 73 -6.60 -2.02 10.05
C ALA A 73 -6.40 -1.29 11.38
N PHE A 74 -5.92 -0.05 11.33
CA PHE A 74 -5.72 0.79 12.51
C PHE A 74 -6.00 2.27 12.20
N VAL A 75 -6.29 3.04 13.23
CA VAL A 75 -6.48 4.51 13.15
C VAL A 75 -5.38 5.22 13.94
N LEU A 76 -5.02 6.43 13.50
CA LEU A 76 -4.12 7.31 14.24
C LEU A 76 -4.94 8.41 14.94
N GLU A 77 -4.86 8.46 16.26
CA GLU A 77 -5.59 9.44 17.08
C GLU A 77 -4.63 10.33 17.85
N SER A 78 -4.94 11.62 17.94
CA SER A 78 -4.19 12.57 18.77
C SER A 78 -4.74 12.56 20.19
N VAL A 79 -3.92 12.18 21.15
CA VAL A 79 -4.28 12.13 22.57
C VAL A 79 -3.61 13.31 23.28
N TYR A 80 -4.39 14.17 23.94
CA TYR A 80 -3.87 15.29 24.73
C TYR A 80 -3.87 14.93 26.22
N ASP A 81 -2.69 14.88 26.83
CA ASP A 81 -2.56 14.72 28.27
C ASP A 81 -2.64 16.10 28.95
N ARG A 82 -3.74 16.32 29.67
CA ARG A 82 -3.98 17.57 30.41
C ARG A 82 -3.00 17.79 31.56
N LYS A 83 -2.35 16.74 32.09
CA LYS A 83 -1.42 16.84 33.21
C LYS A 83 -0.04 17.31 32.75
N SER A 84 0.45 16.75 31.65
CA SER A 84 1.75 17.14 31.07
C SER A 84 1.64 18.33 30.10
N GLY A 85 0.45 18.55 29.52
CA GLY A 85 0.25 19.52 28.43
C GLY A 85 0.74 19.01 27.08
N GLU A 86 1.06 17.72 26.95
CA GLU A 86 1.59 17.13 25.73
C GLU A 86 0.48 16.51 24.86
N THR A 87 0.65 16.58 23.54
CA THR A 87 -0.17 15.83 22.58
C THR A 87 0.67 14.73 21.93
N THR A 88 0.23 13.49 22.04
CA THR A 88 0.82 12.33 21.37
C THR A 88 -0.06 11.85 20.23
N ILE A 89 0.51 11.10 19.28
CA ILE A 89 -0.25 10.39 18.25
C ILE A 89 -0.14 8.91 18.56
N GLU A 90 -1.28 8.27 18.83
CA GLU A 90 -1.36 6.86 19.16
C GLU A 90 -2.03 6.08 18.02
N ALA A 91 -1.61 4.83 17.83
CA ALA A 91 -2.18 3.93 16.85
C ALA A 91 -3.09 2.93 17.55
N HIS A 92 -4.38 2.95 17.23
CA HIS A 92 -5.36 2.02 17.80
C HIS A 92 -5.81 1.01 16.74
N PRO A 93 -5.74 -0.31 17.04
CA PRO A 93 -6.27 -1.31 16.14
C PRO A 93 -7.77 -1.11 15.99
N TYR A 94 -8.25 -1.18 14.75
CA TYR A 94 -9.65 -0.94 14.42
C TYR A 94 -10.40 -2.25 14.17
N ASP A 95 -9.78 -3.16 13.41
CA ASP A 95 -10.31 -4.50 13.12
C ASP A 95 -9.26 -5.57 13.43
N GLU A 96 -9.72 -6.79 13.73
CA GLU A 96 -8.84 -7.96 13.82
C GLU A 96 -8.16 -8.25 12.47
N GLY A 97 -6.97 -8.84 12.53
CA GLY A 97 -6.22 -9.18 11.33
C GLY A 97 -6.96 -10.16 10.41
N TYR A 98 -7.13 -9.79 9.15
CA TYR A 98 -7.81 -10.63 8.14
C TYR A 98 -6.93 -10.86 6.91
N ALA A 99 -7.24 -11.92 6.16
CA ALA A 99 -6.50 -12.25 4.94
C ALA A 99 -7.05 -11.46 3.74
N THR A 100 -6.16 -10.86 2.96
CA THR A 100 -6.47 -10.16 1.71
C THR A 100 -5.52 -10.62 0.60
N ARG A 101 -5.88 -10.44 -0.67
CA ARG A 101 -4.98 -10.62 -1.82
C ARG A 101 -4.69 -9.25 -2.41
N PHE A 102 -3.41 -8.90 -2.55
CA PHE A 102 -3.02 -7.67 -3.23
C PHE A 102 -2.94 -7.87 -4.74
N LYS A 103 -3.48 -6.93 -5.50
CA LYS A 103 -3.31 -6.85 -6.96
C LYS A 103 -2.83 -5.46 -7.37
N ARG A 104 -2.15 -5.36 -8.50
CA ARG A 104 -1.78 -4.06 -9.06
C ARG A 104 -3.04 -3.32 -9.52
N ALA A 105 -3.20 -2.07 -9.12
CA ALA A 105 -4.21 -1.20 -9.70
C ALA A 105 -3.77 -0.78 -11.12
N VAL A 106 -4.23 -1.47 -12.16
CA VAL A 106 -3.78 -1.25 -13.55
C VAL A 106 -4.00 0.20 -13.99
N ALA A 107 -5.10 0.81 -13.58
CA ALA A 107 -5.45 2.20 -13.89
C ALA A 107 -4.60 3.23 -13.13
N HIS A 108 -3.88 2.82 -12.08
CA HIS A 108 -3.23 3.74 -11.14
C HIS A 108 -1.82 3.28 -10.74
N LYS A 109 -0.81 3.94 -11.29
CA LYS A 109 0.60 3.63 -10.99
C LYS A 109 0.89 3.80 -9.50
N GLY A 110 1.59 2.81 -8.91
CA GLY A 110 2.00 2.81 -7.51
C GLY A 110 0.91 2.35 -6.52
N MET A 111 -0.32 2.10 -6.97
CA MET A 111 -1.41 1.65 -6.11
C MET A 111 -1.68 0.16 -6.20
N LEU A 112 -2.24 -0.37 -5.11
CA LEU A 112 -2.64 -1.75 -4.92
C LEU A 112 -4.13 -1.83 -4.61
N LEU A 113 -4.77 -2.88 -5.12
CA LEU A 113 -6.12 -3.27 -4.74
C LEU A 113 -6.01 -4.33 -3.64
N MET A 114 -6.66 -4.07 -2.52
CA MET A 114 -6.94 -5.08 -1.50
C MET A 114 -8.18 -5.85 -1.93
N VAL A 115 -8.03 -7.13 -2.23
CA VAL A 115 -9.10 -7.98 -2.75
C VAL A 115 -9.45 -9.04 -1.71
N SER A 116 -10.73 -9.06 -1.31
CA SER A 116 -11.21 -10.06 -0.37
C SER A 116 -11.06 -11.47 -0.96
N PRO A 117 -10.47 -12.43 -0.23
CA PRO A 117 -10.36 -13.80 -0.72
C PRO A 117 -11.70 -14.55 -0.63
N ARG A 118 -12.72 -13.97 0.03
CA ARG A 118 -14.03 -14.61 0.22
C ARG A 118 -14.91 -14.50 -1.02
N ASP A 119 -15.03 -13.29 -1.57
CA ASP A 119 -15.95 -12.98 -2.66
C ASP A 119 -15.25 -12.30 -3.86
N GLY A 120 -13.94 -12.02 -3.75
CA GLY A 120 -13.17 -11.36 -4.80
C GLY A 120 -13.45 -9.87 -4.95
N GLN A 121 -14.21 -9.26 -4.04
CA GLN A 121 -14.48 -7.82 -4.09
C GLN A 121 -13.25 -7.00 -3.70
N VAL A 122 -13.15 -5.80 -4.28
CA VAL A 122 -12.14 -4.82 -3.89
C VAL A 122 -12.59 -4.17 -2.59
N GLU A 123 -11.84 -4.40 -1.52
CA GLU A 123 -12.09 -3.85 -0.19
C GLU A 123 -11.55 -2.43 -0.07
N ALA A 124 -10.36 -2.16 -0.65
CA ALA A 124 -9.74 -0.85 -0.64
C ALA A 124 -8.74 -0.68 -1.79
N THR A 125 -8.51 0.57 -2.21
CA THR A 125 -7.39 0.96 -3.07
C THR A 125 -6.37 1.68 -2.19
N VAL A 126 -5.16 1.12 -2.12
CA VAL A 126 -4.14 1.55 -1.16
C VAL A 126 -2.79 1.81 -1.83
N GLU A 127 -1.99 2.65 -1.20
CA GLU A 127 -0.58 2.86 -1.55
C GLU A 127 0.30 2.67 -0.32
N ILE A 128 1.62 2.53 -0.54
CA ILE A 128 2.56 2.56 0.58
C ILE A 128 2.54 3.98 1.15
N CYS A 129 2.27 4.08 2.44
CA CYS A 129 2.35 5.36 3.14
C CYS A 129 3.75 5.95 2.94
N GLY A 130 3.84 7.10 2.29
CA GLY A 130 5.08 7.85 2.23
C GLY A 130 5.55 8.16 3.65
N THR A 131 6.80 7.85 3.96
CA THR A 131 7.45 8.52 5.08
C THR A 131 7.52 9.99 4.69
N LYS A 132 6.65 10.83 5.27
CA LYS A 132 6.88 12.28 5.25
C LYS A 132 8.29 12.50 5.82
N LYS A 133 9.22 12.92 4.96
CA LYS A 133 10.53 13.42 5.37
C LYS A 133 10.35 14.72 6.13
#